data_AF-A0A660R9T7-F1
#
_entry.id   AF-A0A660R9T7-F1
#
_cell.length_a   1.000
_cell.length_b   1.000
_cell.length_c   1.000
_cell.angle_alpha   90.00
_cell.angle_beta   90.00
_cell.angle_gamma   90.00
#
_symmetry.space_group_name_H-M   'P 1'
#
loop_
_entity.id
_entity.type
_entity.pdbx_description
1 polymer ?
#
loop_
_entity_poly.entity_id
_entity_poly.type
_entity_poly.pdbx_seq_one_letter_code
_entity_poly.pdbx_strand_id
1 'polypeptide(L)'
;MPPCIFTAYSGYRFLYKTAPADYGEVFVYADEELIRERFPPDEKSSPNIFVLKRDPYIEKISTDGIAPPQLIYVDLWNLNTWYADEFLKDFDRRLENGFLE
;
A
#
# COMPACT_ATOMS: atom_id res chain seq x y z
N MET A 1 -9.57 9.98 -2.81
CA MET A 1 -9.85 8.65 -2.25
C MET A 1 -10.77 8.84 -1.05
N PRO A 2 -11.81 8.02 -0.82
CA PRO A 2 -12.54 7.97 0.45
C PRO A 2 -11.58 7.69 1.63
N PRO A 3 -12.00 7.87 2.89
CA PRO A 3 -11.16 7.61 4.06
C PRO A 3 -10.58 6.18 4.05
N CYS A 4 -9.27 6.09 3.88
CA CYS A 4 -8.55 4.83 3.76
C CYS A 4 -7.11 4.96 4.27
N ILE A 5 -6.45 3.83 4.46
CA ILE A 5 -5.04 3.75 4.81
C ILE A 5 -4.31 3.09 3.64
N PHE A 6 -3.37 3.81 3.04
CA PHE A 6 -2.57 3.31 1.92
C PHE A 6 -1.50 2.34 2.41
N THR A 7 -1.37 1.23 1.71
CA THR A 7 -0.32 0.23 1.94
C THR A 7 0.34 -0.18 0.61
N ALA A 8 1.19 -1.20 0.66
CA ALA A 8 1.96 -1.72 -0.48
C ALA A 8 2.64 -0.58 -1.26
N TYR A 9 2.47 -0.53 -2.58
CA TYR A 9 3.16 0.43 -3.47
C TYR A 9 2.87 1.89 -3.13
N SER A 10 1.60 2.25 -2.95
CA SER A 10 1.21 3.64 -2.66
C SER A 10 1.57 4.04 -1.24
N GLY A 11 1.43 3.12 -0.27
CA GLY A 11 1.89 3.34 1.10
C GLY A 11 3.40 3.61 1.14
N TYR A 12 4.19 2.76 0.47
CA TYR A 12 5.63 2.95 0.33
C TYR A 12 5.98 4.30 -0.30
N ARG A 13 5.32 4.63 -1.43
CA ARG A 13 5.55 5.89 -2.13
C ARG A 13 5.26 7.09 -1.27
N PHE A 14 4.18 7.06 -0.50
CA PHE A 14 3.83 8.18 0.37
C PHE A 14 4.74 8.28 1.58
N LEU A 15 5.22 7.15 2.11
CA LEU A 15 6.17 7.10 3.22
C LEU A 15 7.56 7.62 2.82
N TYR A 16 8.14 7.10 1.73
CA TYR A 16 9.51 7.38 1.33
C TYR A 16 9.65 8.42 0.21
N LYS A 17 8.53 8.95 -0.28
CA LYS A 17 8.48 9.95 -1.38
C LYS A 17 9.18 9.49 -2.66
N THR A 18 9.26 8.18 -2.89
CA THR A 18 9.86 7.56 -4.09
C THR A 18 9.09 6.32 -4.52
N ALA A 19 9.19 5.95 -5.79
CA ALA A 19 8.66 4.70 -6.32
C ALA A 19 9.78 3.97 -7.08
N PRO A 20 10.27 2.82 -6.59
CA PRO A 20 11.33 2.06 -7.25
C PRO A 20 10.95 1.51 -8.63
N ALA A 21 9.65 1.32 -8.89
CA ALA A 21 9.11 0.92 -10.18
C ALA A 21 7.72 1.55 -10.40
N ASP A 22 7.29 1.62 -11.67
CA ASP A 22 5.91 1.97 -12.01
C ASP A 22 4.95 0.86 -11.58
N TYR A 23 3.76 1.26 -11.09
CA TYR A 23 2.74 0.34 -10.63
C TYR A 23 1.34 0.86 -11.01
N GLY A 24 0.42 -0.07 -11.33
CA GLY A 24 -0.96 0.25 -11.70
C GLY A 24 -1.98 0.00 -10.60
N GLU A 25 -1.60 -0.72 -9.54
CA GLU A 25 -2.50 -1.22 -8.51
C GLU A 25 -2.41 -0.41 -7.21
N VAL A 26 -3.56 -0.24 -6.55
CA VAL A 26 -3.68 0.48 -5.28
C VAL A 26 -4.28 -0.44 -4.24
N PHE A 27 -3.53 -0.71 -3.18
CA PHE A 27 -3.98 -1.49 -2.03
C PHE A 27 -4.27 -0.56 -0.86
N VAL A 28 -5.43 -0.71 -0.24
CA VAL A 28 -5.87 0.13 0.89
C VAL A 28 -6.59 -0.67 1.96
N TYR A 29 -6.40 -0.31 3.23
CA TYR A 29 -7.32 -0.68 4.29
C TYR A 29 -8.46 0.36 4.33
N ALA A 30 -9.67 -0.06 4.00
CA ALA A 30 -10.82 0.85 3.88
C ALA A 30 -12.15 0.12 4.12
N ASP A 31 -13.23 0.90 4.15
CA ASP A 31 -14.58 0.37 3.98
C ASP A 31 -14.82 0.10 2.49
N GLU A 32 -15.10 -1.15 2.12
CA GLU A 32 -15.29 -1.56 0.74
C GLU A 32 -16.49 -0.89 0.07
N GLU A 33 -17.57 -0.64 0.81
CA GLU A 33 -18.79 -0.03 0.27
C GLU A 33 -18.51 1.42 -0.16
N LEU A 34 -17.79 2.19 0.67
CA LEU A 34 -17.39 3.56 0.35
C LEU A 34 -16.44 3.62 -0.86
N ILE A 35 -15.53 2.66 -0.98
CA ILE A 35 -14.66 2.57 -2.16
C ILE A 35 -15.47 2.26 -3.41
N ARG A 36 -16.39 1.28 -3.36
CA ARG A 36 -17.23 0.90 -4.50
C ARG A 36 -18.21 1.99 -4.94
N GLU A 37 -18.76 2.76 -4.00
CA GLU A 37 -19.62 3.90 -4.33
C GLU A 37 -18.84 4.97 -5.13
N ARG A 38 -17.60 5.26 -4.73
CA ARG A 38 -16.77 6.26 -5.40
C ARG A 38 -16.10 5.75 -6.67
N PHE A 39 -15.71 4.48 -6.67
CA PHE A 39 -14.99 3.78 -7.74
C PHE A 39 -15.70 2.45 -8.04
N PRO A 40 -16.84 2.50 -8.75
CA PRO A 40 -17.54 1.28 -9.11
C PRO A 40 -16.65 0.43 -10.03
N PRO A 41 -16.65 -0.91 -9.85
CA PRO A 41 -15.87 -1.79 -10.69
C PRO A 41 -16.36 -1.71 -12.14
N ASP A 42 -15.41 -1.71 -13.07
CA ASP A 42 -15.68 -1.82 -14.50
C ASP A 42 -15.29 -3.23 -14.97
N GLU A 43 -16.27 -4.00 -15.43
CA GLU A 43 -16.06 -5.37 -15.92
C GLU A 43 -15.15 -5.41 -17.17
N LYS A 44 -14.98 -4.29 -17.87
CA LYS A 44 -14.14 -4.20 -19.08
C LYS A 44 -12.67 -3.94 -18.78
N SER A 45 -12.36 -3.55 -17.55
CA SER A 45 -11.03 -3.10 -17.13
C SER A 45 -10.44 -4.07 -16.11
N SER A 46 -9.12 -4.25 -16.13
CA SER A 46 -8.44 -5.04 -15.10
C SER A 46 -8.61 -4.38 -13.72
N PRO A 47 -8.92 -5.16 -12.66
CA PRO A 47 -9.00 -4.62 -11.31
C PRO A 47 -7.68 -3.98 -10.89
N ASN A 48 -7.77 -2.78 -10.31
CA ASN A 48 -6.59 -2.01 -9.90
C ASN A 48 -6.75 -1.33 -8.54
N ILE A 49 -7.89 -1.51 -7.86
CA ILE A 49 -8.10 -1.07 -6.47
C ILE A 49 -8.47 -2.31 -5.67
N PHE A 50 -7.66 -2.61 -4.65
CA PHE A 50 -7.81 -3.76 -3.78
C PHE A 50 -8.04 -3.28 -2.35
N VAL A 51 -9.22 -3.58 -1.82
CA VAL A 51 -9.59 -3.22 -0.45
C VAL A 51 -9.25 -4.38 0.48
N LEU A 52 -8.28 -4.15 1.35
CA LEU A 52 -7.89 -5.06 2.42
C LEU A 52 -8.77 -4.84 3.64
N LYS A 53 -8.93 -5.90 4.44
CA LYS A 53 -9.76 -5.88 5.65
C LYS A 53 -9.23 -4.84 6.64
N ARG A 54 -10.04 -3.82 6.91
CA ARG A 54 -9.77 -2.80 7.92
C ARG A 54 -9.87 -3.36 9.34
N ASP A 55 -8.99 -2.92 10.23
CA ASP A 55 -9.03 -3.23 11.65
C ASP A 55 -8.70 -1.99 12.51
N PRO A 56 -9.30 -1.84 13.71
CA PRO A 56 -9.08 -0.68 14.57
C PRO A 56 -7.62 -0.47 15.00
N TYR A 57 -6.83 -1.53 15.06
CA TYR A 57 -5.42 -1.43 15.44
C TYR A 57 -4.60 -0.77 14.33
N ILE A 58 -4.78 -1.18 13.06
CA ILE A 58 -4.16 -0.53 11.89
C ILE A 58 -4.50 0.96 11.88
N GLU A 59 -5.76 1.34 12.13
CA GLU A 59 -6.15 2.76 12.21
C GLU A 59 -5.39 3.53 13.28
N LYS A 60 -5.26 2.93 14.47
CA LYS A 60 -4.60 3.56 15.62
C LYS A 60 -3.12 3.82 15.38
N ILE A 61 -2.44 2.93 14.67
CA ILE A 61 -0.98 2.99 14.46
C ILE A 61 -0.59 3.65 13.13
N SER A 62 -1.53 3.84 12.23
CA SER A 62 -1.30 4.51 10.95
C SER A 62 -1.21 6.02 11.13
N THR A 63 -0.35 6.67 10.36
CA THR A 63 -0.14 8.12 10.42
C THR A 63 -0.46 8.73 9.06
N ASP A 64 -1.23 9.81 9.04
CA ASP A 64 -1.62 10.55 7.82
C ASP A 64 -2.24 9.67 6.71
N GLY A 65 -2.96 8.62 7.09
CA GLY A 65 -3.57 7.68 6.14
C GLY A 65 -2.56 6.74 5.47
N ILE A 66 -1.39 6.51 6.08
CA ILE A 66 -0.34 5.62 5.59
C ILE A 66 -0.13 4.51 6.62
N ALA A 67 -0.11 3.25 6.16
CA ALA A 67 0.17 2.09 7.00
C ALA A 67 1.60 2.18 7.59
N PRO A 68 1.85 1.62 8.78
CA PRO A 68 3.19 1.61 9.35
C PRO A 68 4.16 0.81 8.45
N PRO A 69 5.48 1.14 8.45
CA PRO A 69 6.45 0.54 7.54
C PRO A 69 6.47 -0.99 7.55
N GLN A 70 6.27 -1.60 8.73
CA GLN A 70 6.27 -3.05 8.90
C GLN A 70 5.10 -3.71 8.13
N LEU A 71 3.92 -3.08 8.14
CA LEU A 71 2.78 -3.57 7.38
C LEU A 71 2.95 -3.33 5.89
N ILE A 72 3.50 -2.18 5.48
CA ILE A 72 3.82 -1.92 4.07
C ILE A 72 4.77 -3.00 3.53
N TYR A 73 5.81 -3.35 4.29
CA TYR A 73 6.75 -4.41 3.92
C TYR A 73 6.05 -5.76 3.77
N VAL A 74 5.25 -6.17 4.77
CA VAL A 74 4.52 -7.45 4.75
C VAL A 74 3.52 -7.50 3.60
N ASP A 75 2.82 -6.40 3.33
CA ASP A 75 1.87 -6.33 2.23
C ASP A 75 2.60 -6.44 0.89
N LEU A 76 3.73 -5.74 0.68
CA LEU A 76 4.56 -5.89 -0.52
C LEU A 76 5.09 -7.32 -0.69
N TRP A 77 5.56 -7.94 0.40
CA TRP A 77 6.08 -9.31 0.40
C TRP A 77 5.03 -10.35 -0.02
N ASN A 78 3.76 -10.10 0.26
CA ASN A 78 2.66 -10.99 -0.12
C ASN A 78 2.20 -10.81 -1.57
N LEU A 79 2.68 -9.78 -2.30
CA LEU A 79 2.30 -9.53 -3.68
C LEU A 79 3.21 -10.28 -4.66
N ASN A 80 2.59 -11.05 -5.55
CA ASN A 80 3.31 -11.81 -6.57
C ASN A 80 3.42 -11.01 -7.88
N THR A 81 3.97 -9.80 -7.80
CA THR A 81 4.23 -8.94 -8.98
C THR A 81 5.73 -8.68 -9.10
N TRP A 82 6.24 -8.58 -10.34
CA TRP A 82 7.67 -8.34 -10.56
C TRP A 82 8.14 -6.98 -10.00
N TYR A 83 7.24 -5.98 -9.96
CA TYR A 83 7.58 -4.66 -9.42
C TYR A 83 7.57 -4.66 -7.89
N ALA A 84 6.86 -5.56 -7.21
CA ALA A 84 6.99 -5.72 -5.76
C ALA A 84 8.45 -6.04 -5.36
N ASP A 85 9.17 -6.83 -6.14
CA ASP A 85 10.58 -7.13 -5.90
C ASP A 85 11.47 -5.87 -5.93
N GLU A 86 11.20 -4.91 -6.82
CA GLU A 86 11.95 -3.65 -6.86
C GLU A 86 11.68 -2.77 -5.63
N PHE A 87 10.43 -2.78 -5.16
CA PHE A 87 10.08 -2.10 -3.91
C PHE A 87 10.75 -2.76 -2.70
N LEU A 88 10.72 -4.10 -2.61
CA LEU A 88 11.35 -4.86 -1.53
C LEU A 88 12.86 -4.65 -1.50
N LYS A 89 13.55 -4.68 -2.66
CA LYS A 89 14.99 -4.38 -2.73
C LYS A 89 15.33 -2.98 -2.22
N ASP A 90 14.54 -1.96 -2.55
CA ASP A 90 14.76 -0.61 -2.02
C ASP A 90 14.44 -0.54 -0.51
N PHE A 91 13.40 -1.25 -0.07
CA PHE A 91 13.07 -1.40 1.35
C PHE A 91 14.23 -2.04 2.13
N ASP A 92 14.77 -3.16 1.66
CA ASP A 92 15.88 -3.88 2.27
C ASP A 92 17.13 -3.00 2.36
N ARG A 93 17.49 -2.29 1.29
CA ARG A 93 18.59 -1.31 1.32
C ARG A 93 18.37 -0.24 2.38
N ARG A 94 17.14 0.25 2.56
CA ARG A 94 16.84 1.24 3.61
C ARG A 94 16.97 0.63 5.01
N LEU A 95 16.53 -0.62 5.21
CA LEU A 95 16.68 -1.33 6.47
C LEU A 95 18.17 -1.59 6.81
N GLU A 96 18.95 -2.04 5.82
CA GLU A 96 20.39 -2.24 5.94
C GLU A 96 21.14 -0.94 6.24
N ASN A 97 20.75 0.15 5.58
CA ASN A 97 21.37 1.47 5.74
C ASN A 97 20.86 2.23 6.98
N GLY A 98 19.79 1.79 7.65
CA GLY A 98 19.12 2.65 8.62
C GLY A 98 18.10 2.00 9.55
N PHE A 99 18.61 1.32 10.59
CA PHE A 99 18.22 1.62 11.99
C PHE A 99 18.94 2.89 12.51
N LEU A 100 19.36 3.79 11.62
CA LEU A 100 20.10 5.03 11.86
C LEU A 100 19.52 6.12 10.97
N GLU A 101 18.36 6.64 11.36
CA GLU A 101 17.96 8.06 11.35
C GLU A 101 16.58 8.21 11.99
#